data_AF-A0A7S4IJ38-F1
#
_entry.id   AF-A0A7S4IJ38-F1
#
_cell.length_a   1.000
_cell.length_b   1.000
_cell.length_c   1.000
_cell.angle_alpha   90.00
_cell.angle_beta   90.00
_cell.angle_gamma   90.00
#
_symmetry.space_group_name_H-M   'P 1'
#
loop_
_entity.id
_entity.type
_entity.pdbx_description
1 polymer ?
#
loop_
_entity_poly.entity_id
_entity_poly.type
_entity_poly.pdbx_seq_one_letter_code
_entity_poly.pdbx_strand_id
1 'polypeptide(L)'
;NRNEDMPLAFVKPDQAKIGFTSSTFSFNLRSPVNATNAENEALAQKFVDLLCAHSEFKPCVSFGQDNGLVYATVPATSTQGAIKEEDKAKQAVGGVQLVRLSFSPSVDVSAVCKIVEDAVAKIYAK
;
A
#
# COMPACT_ATOMS: atom_id res chain seq x y z
N ASN A 1 9.49 -23.73 -7.56
CA ASN A 1 8.18 -23.75 -6.89
C ASN A 1 8.24 -22.98 -5.58
N ARG A 2 7.90 -21.69 -5.59
CA ARG A 2 7.58 -20.94 -4.37
C ARG A 2 6.16 -20.43 -4.55
N ASN A 3 5.21 -21.18 -4.02
CA ASN A 3 3.85 -20.70 -3.78
C ASN A 3 3.95 -19.75 -2.59
N GLU A 4 4.22 -18.48 -2.85
CA GLU A 4 3.94 -17.40 -1.90
C GLU A 4 2.48 -16.98 -2.16
N ASP A 5 1.54 -17.87 -1.85
CA ASP A 5 0.12 -17.54 -1.88
C ASP A 5 -0.15 -16.57 -0.72
N MET A 6 -0.29 -15.28 -1.04
CA MET A 6 -0.81 -14.29 -0.09
C MET A 6 -2.21 -14.73 0.33
N PRO A 7 -2.46 -15.05 1.60
CA PRO A 7 -3.81 -15.40 2.04
C PRO A 7 -4.72 -14.18 1.86
N LEU A 8 -5.69 -14.32 0.94
CA LEU A 8 -6.73 -13.31 0.71
C LEU A 8 -7.66 -13.29 1.93
N ALA A 9 -7.68 -12.17 2.65
CA ALA A 9 -8.61 -11.96 3.75
C ALA A 9 -9.95 -11.45 3.20
N PHE A 10 -10.97 -12.30 3.20
CA PHE A 10 -12.33 -11.93 2.80
C PHE A 10 -13.14 -11.45 4.01
N VAL A 11 -13.88 -10.35 3.84
CA VAL A 11 -14.81 -9.86 4.85
C VAL A 11 -16.05 -10.76 4.87
N LYS A 12 -16.37 -11.35 6.02
CA LYS A 12 -17.58 -12.17 6.17
C LYS A 12 -18.84 -11.30 6.21
N PRO A 13 -20.02 -11.81 5.79
CA PRO A 13 -21.28 -11.05 5.83
C PRO A 13 -21.61 -10.46 7.20
N ASP A 14 -21.26 -11.16 8.29
CA ASP A 14 -21.48 -10.66 9.65
C ASP A 14 -20.52 -9.55 10.06
N GLN A 15 -19.31 -9.51 9.48
CA GLN A 15 -18.38 -8.39 9.66
C GLN A 15 -18.83 -7.16 8.88
N ALA A 16 -19.41 -7.35 7.69
CA ALA A 16 -19.98 -6.26 6.89
C ALA A 16 -21.14 -5.54 7.62
N LYS A 17 -21.93 -6.27 8.43
CA LYS A 17 -23.05 -5.72 9.21
C LYS A 17 -22.63 -4.80 10.35
N ILE A 18 -21.39 -4.89 10.84
CA ILE A 18 -20.86 -4.06 11.93
C ILE A 18 -20.55 -2.62 11.43
N GLY A 19 -20.58 -2.41 10.11
CA GLY A 19 -20.13 -1.18 9.47
C GLY A 19 -18.60 -1.16 9.32
N PHE A 20 -18.10 -0.44 8.33
CA PHE A 20 -16.66 -0.30 8.13
C PHE A 20 -16.09 0.69 9.15
N THR A 21 -15.33 0.19 10.12
CA THR A 21 -14.29 0.98 10.78
C THR A 21 -13.17 1.21 9.77
N SER A 22 -12.50 2.37 9.84
CA SER A 22 -11.39 2.70 8.95
C SER A 22 -10.42 1.52 8.85
N SER A 23 -10.25 0.97 7.64
CA SER A 23 -9.51 -0.28 7.45
C SER A 23 -8.10 0.04 6.98
N THR A 24 -7.09 -0.52 7.65
CA THR A 24 -5.68 -0.31 7.29
C THR A 24 -5.06 -1.61 6.85
N PHE A 25 -4.50 -1.62 5.65
CA PHE A 25 -3.83 -2.76 5.05
C PHE A 25 -2.35 -2.43 4.89
N SER A 26 -1.49 -3.37 5.25
CA SER A 26 -0.05 -3.28 4.99
C SER A 26 0.37 -4.50 4.17
N PHE A 27 1.11 -4.28 3.09
CA PHE A 27 1.53 -5.32 2.16
C PHE A 27 2.85 -4.96 1.50
N ASN A 28 3.60 -5.96 1.04
CA ASN A 28 4.79 -5.77 0.20
C ASN A 28 4.39 -6.00 -1.25
N LEU A 29 4.88 -5.12 -2.14
CA LEU A 29 4.81 -5.37 -3.59
C LEU A 29 5.83 -6.45 -3.95
N ARG A 30 5.55 -7.20 -5.01
CA ARG A 30 6.48 -8.22 -5.52
C ARG A 30 7.63 -7.54 -6.27
N SER A 31 8.86 -8.04 -6.12
CA SER A 31 9.97 -7.60 -6.95
C SER A 31 9.68 -7.89 -8.44
N PRO A 32 9.82 -6.90 -9.35
CA PRO A 32 9.70 -7.13 -10.79
C PRO A 32 10.80 -8.09 -11.28
N VAL A 33 10.51 -8.83 -12.35
CA VAL A 33 11.47 -9.79 -12.91
C VAL A 33 12.70 -9.05 -13.43
N ASN A 34 13.89 -9.43 -12.93
CA ASN A 34 15.20 -8.82 -13.22
C ASN A 34 15.38 -7.39 -12.68
N ALA A 35 14.60 -6.97 -11.69
CA ALA A 35 14.80 -5.68 -11.04
C ALA A 35 16.14 -5.63 -10.29
N THR A 36 16.83 -4.51 -10.42
CA THR A 36 18.00 -4.15 -9.61
C THR A 36 17.59 -3.84 -8.16
N ASN A 37 18.56 -3.83 -7.24
CA ASN A 37 18.30 -3.45 -5.85
C ASN A 37 17.71 -2.05 -5.75
N ALA A 38 18.22 -1.10 -6.54
CA ALA A 38 17.72 0.28 -6.57
C ALA A 38 16.26 0.36 -7.06
N GLU A 39 15.87 -0.43 -8.07
CA GLU A 39 14.48 -0.49 -8.53
C GLU A 39 13.55 -1.07 -7.48
N ASN A 40 13.98 -2.12 -6.77
CA ASN A 40 13.19 -2.72 -5.68
C ASN A 40 13.00 -1.76 -4.51
N GLU A 41 14.05 -1.03 -4.12
CA GLU A 41 13.99 -0.02 -3.05
C GLU A 41 13.05 1.14 -3.39
N ALA A 42 13.02 1.57 -4.66
CA ALA A 42 12.18 2.66 -5.13
C ALA A 42 10.73 2.25 -5.45
N LEU A 43 10.45 0.96 -5.63
CA LEU A 43 9.17 0.46 -6.13
C LEU A 43 7.97 0.85 -5.27
N ALA A 44 8.10 0.71 -3.95
CA ALA A 44 7.04 1.04 -3.00
C ALA A 44 6.71 2.55 -3.04
N GLN A 45 7.73 3.40 -3.08
CA GLN A 45 7.55 4.85 -3.16
C GLN A 45 6.92 5.25 -4.50
N LYS A 46 7.40 4.70 -5.61
CA LYS A 46 6.82 4.91 -6.95
C LYS A 46 5.33 4.56 -6.99
N PHE A 47 4.94 3.44 -6.36
CA PHE A 47 3.53 3.05 -6.27
C PHE A 47 2.71 4.06 -5.47
N VAL A 48 3.18 4.47 -4.29
CA VAL A 48 2.50 5.47 -3.46
C VAL A 48 2.37 6.82 -4.19
N ASP A 49 3.40 7.24 -4.92
CA ASP A 49 3.39 8.50 -5.68
C ASP A 49 2.35 8.45 -6.81
N LEU A 50 2.22 7.30 -7.50
CA LEU A 50 1.19 7.10 -8.52
C LEU A 50 -0.22 7.18 -7.94
N LEU A 51 -0.45 6.59 -6.75
CA LEU A 51 -1.73 6.68 -6.08
C LEU A 51 -2.04 8.13 -5.69
N CYS A 52 -1.09 8.82 -5.05
CA CYS A 52 -1.24 10.19 -4.55
C CYS A 52 -1.36 11.26 -5.67
N ALA A 53 -1.21 10.88 -6.93
CA ALA A 53 -1.53 11.74 -8.07
C ALA A 53 -3.06 11.88 -8.29
N HIS A 54 -3.86 11.02 -7.66
CA HIS A 54 -5.32 11.05 -7.70
C HIS A 54 -5.89 11.73 -6.45
N SER A 55 -7.00 12.44 -6.61
CA SER A 55 -7.67 13.19 -5.52
C SER A 55 -8.19 12.33 -4.38
N GLU A 56 -8.42 11.04 -4.65
CA GLU A 56 -8.91 10.01 -3.76
C GLU A 56 -7.84 9.55 -2.77
N PHE A 57 -6.56 9.89 -3.02
CA PHE A 57 -5.43 9.49 -2.20
C PHE A 57 -4.70 10.69 -1.59
N LYS A 58 -4.20 10.52 -0.37
CA LYS A 58 -3.34 11.50 0.30
C LYS A 58 -2.06 10.87 0.86
N PRO A 59 -0.89 11.52 0.68
CA PRO A 59 0.33 11.09 1.32
C PRO A 59 0.31 11.55 2.80
N CYS A 60 0.10 10.64 3.75
CA CYS A 60 0.18 11.00 5.18
C CYS A 60 0.28 9.79 6.12
N VAL A 61 0.74 10.06 7.35
CA VAL A 61 0.77 9.15 8.51
C VAL A 61 -0.43 9.31 9.44
N SER A 62 -1.35 10.25 9.14
CA SER A 62 -2.59 10.38 9.91
C SER A 62 -3.64 9.42 9.37
N PHE A 63 -4.20 8.61 10.26
CA PHE A 63 -5.19 7.57 9.94
C PHE A 63 -6.54 7.91 10.58
N GLY A 64 -7.64 7.40 10.00
CA GLY A 64 -8.94 7.39 10.67
C GLY A 64 -9.80 8.64 10.50
N GLN A 65 -9.56 9.48 9.49
CA GLN A 65 -10.48 10.56 9.15
C GLN A 65 -11.63 10.04 8.27
N ASP A 66 -12.86 10.41 8.62
CA ASP A 66 -14.03 10.19 7.78
C ASP A 66 -14.16 11.33 6.76
N ASN A 67 -13.36 11.25 5.70
CA ASN A 67 -13.29 12.27 4.65
C ASN A 67 -13.33 11.67 3.24
N GLY A 68 -13.64 10.38 3.11
CA GLY A 68 -13.74 9.69 1.82
C GLY A 68 -12.40 9.41 1.13
N LEU A 69 -11.26 9.62 1.82
CA LEU A 69 -9.93 9.47 1.22
C LEU A 69 -9.20 8.20 1.66
N VAL A 70 -8.25 7.77 0.83
CA VAL A 70 -7.29 6.72 1.15
C VAL A 70 -5.95 7.36 1.50
N TYR A 71 -5.43 7.06 2.68
CA TYR A 71 -4.10 7.48 3.07
C TYR A 71 -3.09 6.44 2.63
N ALA A 72 -2.12 6.87 1.83
CA ALA A 72 -1.05 6.01 1.31
C ALA A 72 0.30 6.44 1.88
N THR A 73 1.10 5.47 2.33
CA THR A 73 2.43 5.74 2.87
C THR A 73 3.36 4.54 2.73
N VAL A 74 4.66 4.82 2.65
CA VAL A 74 5.73 3.84 2.87
C VAL A 74 6.25 4.11 4.29
N PRO A 75 5.95 3.25 5.29
CA PRO A 75 6.25 3.55 6.69
C PRO A 75 7.74 3.81 6.97
N ALA A 76 8.62 3.12 6.25
CA ALA A 76 10.08 3.26 6.37
C ALA A 76 10.62 4.63 5.89
N THR A 77 9.90 5.34 5.03
CA THR A 77 10.29 6.66 4.50
C THR A 77 9.58 7.82 5.22
N SER A 78 8.42 7.56 5.81
CA SER A 78 7.56 8.61 6.38
C SER A 78 7.91 9.02 7.82
N THR A 79 8.61 8.17 8.57
CA THR A 79 9.26 8.60 9.81
C THR A 79 10.56 9.34 9.49
N GLN A 80 10.50 10.66 9.44
CA GLN A 80 11.70 11.50 9.39
C GLN A 80 12.60 11.15 10.60
N GLY A 81 13.68 10.39 10.37
CA GLY A 81 14.81 10.28 11.30
C GLY A 81 14.77 9.28 12.46
N ALA A 82 13.74 8.43 12.62
CA ALA A 82 13.64 7.52 13.77
C ALA A 82 13.93 6.03 13.49
N ILE A 83 13.86 5.58 12.23
CA ILE A 83 14.04 4.17 11.87
C ILE A 83 15.46 3.95 11.36
N LYS A 84 16.23 3.11 12.06
CA LYS A 84 17.56 2.69 11.64
C LYS A 84 17.47 1.83 10.38
N GLU A 85 18.52 1.82 9.55
CA GLU A 85 18.56 0.98 8.34
C GLU A 85 18.27 -0.51 8.62
N GLU A 86 18.70 -1.02 9.78
CA GLU A 86 18.40 -2.38 10.25
C GLU A 86 16.89 -2.66 10.43
N ASP A 87 16.11 -1.64 10.78
CA ASP A 87 14.66 -1.75 10.99
C ASP A 87 13.87 -1.55 9.69
N LYS A 88 14.42 -0.80 8.72
CA LYS A 88 13.88 -0.73 7.35
C LYS A 88 14.01 -2.06 6.64
N ALA A 89 15.15 -2.74 6.79
CA ALA A 89 15.39 -4.06 6.20
C ALA A 89 14.40 -5.11 6.70
N LYS A 90 13.96 -5.04 7.97
CA LYS A 90 12.96 -5.97 8.54
C LYS A 90 11.58 -5.87 7.89
N GLN A 91 11.26 -4.73 7.27
CA GLN A 91 9.98 -4.50 6.59
C GLN A 91 10.05 -4.75 5.08
N ALA A 92 11.25 -4.96 4.53
CA ALA A 92 11.45 -5.22 3.12
C ALA A 92 11.40 -6.72 2.83
N VAL A 93 10.59 -7.13 1.85
CA VAL A 93 10.56 -8.52 1.36
C VAL A 93 11.08 -8.51 -0.07
N GLY A 94 12.16 -9.27 -0.32
CA GLY A 94 12.82 -9.27 -1.64
C GLY A 94 13.39 -7.91 -2.05
N GLY A 95 13.77 -7.06 -1.08
CA GLY A 95 14.26 -5.70 -1.33
C GLY A 95 13.17 -4.64 -1.53
N VAL A 96 11.89 -5.03 -1.50
CA VAL A 96 10.75 -4.12 -1.70
C VAL A 96 10.13 -3.74 -0.35
N GLN A 97 10.06 -2.43 -0.08
CA GLN A 97 9.53 -1.89 1.17
C GLN A 97 8.02 -2.12 1.33
N LEU A 98 7.56 -2.09 2.58
CA LEU A 98 6.15 -2.21 2.95
C LEU A 98 5.37 -0.98 2.49
N VAL A 99 4.22 -1.20 1.85
CA VAL A 99 3.22 -0.17 1.55
C VAL A 99 2.09 -0.29 2.56
N ARG A 100 1.58 0.85 3.02
CA ARG A 100 0.40 0.91 3.88
C ARG A 100 -0.67 1.81 3.26
N LEU A 101 -1.88 1.27 3.15
CA LEU A 101 -3.07 1.97 2.70
C LEU A 101 -4.13 1.95 3.80
N SER A 102 -4.68 3.12 4.13
CA SER A 102 -5.75 3.26 5.12
C SER A 102 -6.98 3.90 4.49
N PHE A 103 -8.08 3.16 4.51
CA PHE A 103 -9.31 3.48 3.80
C PHE A 103 -10.30 4.11 4.78
N SER A 104 -10.79 5.30 4.41
CA SER A 104 -11.92 5.92 5.09
C SER A 104 -13.19 5.07 4.90
N PRO A 105 -14.11 5.00 5.90
CA PRO A 105 -15.36 4.26 5.77
C PRO A 105 -16.24 4.70 4.59
N SER A 106 -16.13 5.96 4.20
CA SER A 106 -16.94 6.62 3.17
C SER A 106 -16.28 6.67 1.78
N VAL A 107 -15.20 5.90 1.58
CA VAL A 107 -14.46 5.91 0.30
C VAL A 107 -15.28 5.32 -0.85
N ASP A 108 -15.13 5.89 -2.05
CA ASP A 108 -15.61 5.24 -3.28
C ASP A 108 -14.68 4.06 -3.62
N VAL A 109 -15.11 2.86 -3.20
CA VAL A 109 -14.36 1.62 -3.39
C VAL A 109 -14.11 1.33 -4.88
N SER A 110 -15.07 1.65 -5.76
CA SER A 110 -14.94 1.33 -7.19
C SER A 110 -13.88 2.20 -7.85
N ALA A 111 -13.89 3.50 -7.55
CA ALA A 111 -12.88 4.42 -8.04
C ALA A 111 -11.48 4.05 -7.51
N VAL A 112 -11.39 3.74 -6.22
CA VAL A 112 -10.13 3.36 -5.57
C VAL A 112 -9.56 2.06 -6.12
N CYS A 113 -10.39 1.03 -6.31
CA CYS A 113 -9.94 -0.23 -6.91
C CYS A 113 -9.34 0.01 -8.30
N LYS A 114 -10.01 0.81 -9.14
CA LYS A 114 -9.52 1.14 -10.48
C LYS A 114 -8.17 1.86 -10.43
N ILE A 115 -8.00 2.84 -9.55
CA ILE A 115 -6.74 3.59 -9.40
C ILE A 115 -5.61 2.65 -8.96
N VAL A 116 -5.88 1.74 -8.01
CA VAL A 116 -4.90 0.75 -7.54
C VAL A 116 -4.51 -0.20 -8.66
N GLU A 117 -5.48 -0.71 -9.42
CA GLU A 117 -5.23 -1.60 -10.57
C GLU A 117 -4.37 -0.90 -11.64
N ASP A 118 -4.70 0.34 -12.00
CA ASP A 118 -3.94 1.14 -12.96
C ASP A 118 -2.52 1.42 -12.46
N ALA A 119 -2.34 1.72 -11.17
CA ALA A 119 -1.04 1.94 -10.57
C ALA A 119 -0.19 0.65 -10.57
N VAL A 120 -0.79 -0.49 -10.22
CA VAL A 120 -0.13 -1.82 -10.30
C VAL A 120 0.29 -2.11 -11.74
N ALA A 121 -0.60 -1.92 -12.71
CA ALA A 121 -0.28 -2.12 -14.12
C ALA A 121 0.92 -1.24 -14.56
N LYS A 122 0.96 0.03 -14.13
CA LYS A 122 2.07 0.95 -14.46
C LYS A 122 3.41 0.59 -13.83
N ILE A 123 3.43 0.10 -12.58
CA ILE A 123 4.71 -0.24 -11.92
C ILE A 123 5.31 -1.55 -12.43
N TYR A 124 4.50 -2.44 -13.01
CA TYR A 124 4.94 -3.71 -13.60
C TYR A 124 4.94 -3.73 -15.13
N ALA A 125 4.52 -2.66 -15.79
CA ALA A 125 4.70 -2.50 -17.23
C ALA A 125 6.21 -2.45 -17.54
N LYS A 126 6.64 -3.32 -18.46
CA LYS A 126 8.00 -3.33 -19.01
C LYS A 126 8.11 -2.37 -20.18
#